data_AF-A0A7K6E0K3-F1
#
_entry.id   AF-A0A7K6E0K3-F1
#
_cell.length_a   1.000
_cell.length_b   1.000
_cell.length_c   1.000
_cell.angle_alpha   90.00
_cell.angle_beta   90.00
_cell.angle_gamma   90.00
#
_symmetry.space_group_name_H-M   'P 1'
#
loop_
_entity.id
_entity.type
_entity.pdbx_description
1 polymer ?
#
loop_
_entity_poly.entity_id
_entity_poly.type
_entity_poly.pdbx_seq_one_letter_code
_entity_poly.pdbx_strand_id
1 'polypeptide(L)'
;AQQQLEFLELRRRQLAQAALRAKRRNDLQGAKLLLRRAKGIEGLIGAARGGFPVDIAQVPEVPLDGSEFELGPGQGVLMPPEATKTFLQLAGALRRQHQMCLTYSRQFAHLGNISE
;
A
#
# COMPACT_ATOMS: atom_id res chain seq x y z
N ALA A 1 -20.83 14.73 -18.51
CA ALA A 1 -20.05 13.95 -19.50
C ALA A 1 -18.55 13.88 -19.16
N GLN A 2 -17.88 15.00 -18.84
CA GLN A 2 -16.42 15.01 -18.59
C GLN A 2 -15.98 14.10 -17.43
N GLN A 3 -16.65 14.13 -16.27
CA GLN A 3 -16.33 13.26 -15.13
C GLN A 3 -16.41 11.76 -15.47
N GLN A 4 -17.35 11.39 -16.35
CA GLN A 4 -17.52 10.01 -16.78
C GLN A 4 -16.39 9.56 -17.72
N LEU A 5 -15.94 10.44 -18.60
CA LEU A 5 -14.78 10.19 -19.45
C LEU A 5 -13.51 10.01 -18.61
N GLU A 6 -13.29 10.90 -17.64
CA GLU A 6 -12.15 10.80 -16.73
C GLU A 6 -12.17 9.49 -15.94
N PHE A 7 -13.34 9.06 -15.46
CA PHE A 7 -13.50 7.78 -14.78
C PHE A 7 -13.13 6.59 -15.67
N LEU A 8 -13.64 6.55 -16.92
CA LEU A 8 -13.35 5.47 -17.86
C LEU A 8 -11.86 5.45 -18.28
N GLU A 9 -11.26 6.62 -18.48
CA GLU A 9 -9.84 6.73 -18.81
C GLU A 9 -8.94 6.30 -17.64
N LEU A 10 -9.27 6.71 -16.42
CA LEU A 10 -8.59 6.27 -15.20
C LEU A 10 -8.68 4.75 -15.08
N ARG A 11 -9.86 4.19 -15.31
CA ARG A 11 -10.08 2.75 -15.19
C ARG A 11 -9.30 1.94 -16.21
N ARG A 12 -9.24 2.40 -17.46
CA ARG A 12 -8.41 1.78 -18.50
C ARG A 12 -6.93 1.76 -18.09
N ARG A 13 -6.42 2.87 -17.53
CA ARG A 13 -5.03 2.97 -17.06
C ARG A 13 -4.76 1.96 -15.93
N GLN A 14 -5.67 1.83 -14.97
CA GLN A 14 -5.55 0.87 -13.87
C GLN A 14 -5.52 -0.59 -14.36
N LEU A 15 -6.41 -0.97 -15.29
CA LEU A 15 -6.39 -2.34 -15.85
C LEU A 15 -5.11 -2.63 -16.63
N ALA A 16 -4.57 -1.64 -17.36
CA ALA A 16 -3.29 -1.79 -18.05
C ALA A 16 -2.12 -1.95 -17.06
N GLN A 17 -2.12 -1.19 -15.96
CA GLN A 17 -1.12 -1.35 -14.89
C GLN A 17 -1.22 -2.72 -14.22
N ALA A 18 -2.43 -3.18 -13.91
CA ALA A 18 -2.66 -4.52 -13.36
C ALA A 18 -2.14 -5.61 -14.32
N ALA A 19 -2.37 -5.46 -15.63
CA ALA A 19 -1.86 -6.40 -16.63
C ALA A 19 -0.32 -6.43 -16.67
N LEU A 20 0.34 -5.27 -16.53
CA LEU A 20 1.80 -5.19 -16.44
C LEU A 20 2.32 -5.89 -15.17
N ARG A 21 1.64 -5.74 -14.04
CA ARG A 21 1.98 -6.43 -12.78
C ARG A 21 1.83 -7.94 -12.91
N ALA A 22 0.69 -8.41 -13.45
CA ALA A 22 0.46 -9.83 -13.72
C ALA A 22 1.56 -10.42 -14.63
N LYS A 23 1.95 -9.68 -15.69
CA LYS A 23 3.05 -10.06 -16.58
C LYS A 23 4.39 -10.20 -15.84
N ARG A 24 4.71 -9.27 -14.91
CA ARG A 24 5.94 -9.34 -14.09
C ARG A 24 5.97 -10.54 -13.15
N ARG A 25 4.81 -11.03 -12.72
CA ARG A 25 4.67 -12.24 -11.88
C ARG A 25 4.62 -13.55 -12.69
N ASN A 26 4.89 -13.50 -14.00
CA ASN A 26 4.73 -14.62 -14.93
C ASN A 26 3.29 -15.13 -15.08
N ASP A 27 2.27 -14.40 -14.61
CA ASP A 27 0.88 -14.72 -14.89
C ASP A 27 0.44 -14.11 -16.23
N LEU A 28 0.74 -14.85 -17.30
CA LEU A 28 0.41 -14.46 -18.67
C LEU A 28 -1.10 -14.56 -18.96
N GLN A 29 -1.83 -15.45 -18.29
CA GLN A 29 -3.26 -15.64 -18.53
C GLN A 29 -4.07 -14.50 -17.87
N GLY A 30 -3.73 -14.14 -16.63
CA GLY A 30 -4.30 -12.98 -15.96
C GLY A 30 -4.01 -11.68 -16.70
N ALA A 31 -2.77 -11.49 -17.18
CA ALA A 31 -2.40 -10.32 -17.98
C ALA A 31 -3.24 -10.20 -19.27
N LYS A 32 -3.47 -11.31 -19.99
CA LYS A 32 -4.31 -11.33 -21.20
C LYS A 32 -5.76 -10.96 -20.88
N LEU A 33 -6.33 -11.49 -19.80
CA LEU A 33 -7.69 -11.19 -19.38
C LEU A 33 -7.85 -9.70 -19.05
N LEU A 34 -6.91 -9.12 -18.31
CA LEU A 34 -6.91 -7.71 -17.93
C LEU A 34 -6.80 -6.78 -19.15
N LEU A 35 -5.97 -7.13 -20.13
CA LEU A 35 -5.89 -6.37 -21.39
C LEU A 35 -7.19 -6.44 -22.21
N ARG A 36 -7.86 -7.61 -22.26
CA ARG A 36 -9.17 -7.71 -22.91
C ARG A 36 -10.21 -6.81 -22.25
N ARG A 37 -10.24 -6.77 -20.91
CA ARG A 37 -11.10 -5.86 -20.15
C ARG A 37 -10.78 -4.39 -20.44
N ALA A 38 -9.50 -4.02 -20.46
CA ALA A 38 -9.07 -2.65 -20.78
C ALA A 38 -9.52 -2.21 -22.19
N LYS A 39 -9.43 -3.11 -23.18
CA LYS A 39 -9.94 -2.86 -24.53
C LYS A 39 -11.46 -2.71 -24.58
N GLY A 40 -12.21 -3.48 -23.79
CA GLY A 40 -13.67 -3.34 -23.70
C GLY A 40 -14.11 -1.94 -23.24
N ILE A 41 -13.31 -1.29 -22.38
CA ILE A 41 -13.58 0.08 -21.91
C ILE A 41 -13.36 1.13 -23.01
N GLU A 42 -12.52 0.87 -24.02
CA GLU A 42 -12.28 1.84 -25.10
C GLU A 42 -13.52 2.13 -25.92
N GLY A 43 -14.37 1.12 -26.14
CA GLY A 43 -15.69 1.31 -26.76
C GLY A 43 -16.60 2.21 -25.94
N LEU A 44 -16.57 2.06 -24.61
CA LEU A 44 -17.32 2.91 -23.67
C LEU A 44 -16.80 4.35 -23.66
N ILE A 45 -15.48 4.55 -23.75
CA ILE A 45 -14.87 5.89 -23.88
C ILE A 45 -15.34 6.56 -25.18
N GLY A 46 -15.37 5.82 -26.29
CA GLY A 46 -15.88 6.32 -27.57
C GLY A 46 -17.34 6.76 -27.49
N ALA A 47 -18.20 5.93 -26.89
CA ALA A 47 -19.62 6.24 -26.69
C ALA A 47 -19.82 7.47 -25.79
N ALA A 48 -19.07 7.57 -24.68
CA ALA A 48 -19.13 8.71 -23.78
C ALA A 48 -18.66 10.02 -24.45
N ARG A 49 -17.67 9.96 -25.36
CA ARG A 49 -17.23 11.12 -26.16
C ARG A 49 -18.31 11.57 -27.14
N GLY A 50 -19.09 10.63 -27.66
CA GLY A 50 -20.25 10.91 -28.52
C GLY A 50 -21.48 11.44 -27.76
N GLY A 51 -21.42 11.60 -26.43
CA GLY A 51 -22.52 12.11 -25.63
C GLY A 51 -23.59 11.08 -25.27
N PHE A 52 -23.35 9.79 -25.54
CA PHE A 52 -24.27 8.72 -25.15
C PHE A 52 -24.12 8.39 -23.65
N PRO A 53 -25.24 8.09 -22.95
CA PRO A 53 -25.18 7.66 -21.56
C PRO A 53 -24.50 6.30 -21.48
N VAL A 54 -23.36 6.24 -20.78
CA VAL A 54 -22.62 5.00 -20.56
C VAL A 54 -23.01 4.42 -19.20
N ASP A 55 -23.26 3.12 -19.14
CA ASP A 55 -23.57 2.44 -17.89
C ASP A 55 -22.28 2.12 -17.12
N ILE A 56 -22.13 2.73 -15.94
CA ILE A 56 -20.94 2.65 -15.12
C ILE A 56 -20.86 1.28 -14.41
N ALA A 57 -21.99 0.59 -14.24
CA ALA A 57 -22.04 -0.73 -13.60
C ALA A 57 -21.37 -1.82 -14.47
N GLN A 58 -21.26 -1.62 -15.78
CA GLN A 58 -20.57 -2.55 -16.67
C GLN A 58 -19.05 -2.43 -16.65
N VAL A 59 -18.52 -1.41 -15.97
CA VAL A 59 -17.09 -1.16 -15.90
C VAL A 59 -16.47 -2.13 -14.88
N PRO A 60 -15.62 -3.08 -15.31
CA PRO A 60 -15.12 -4.12 -14.42
C PRO A 60 -14.32 -3.54 -13.27
N GLU A 61 -14.44 -4.18 -12.11
CA GLU A 61 -13.56 -3.86 -11.01
C GLU A 61 -12.10 -4.22 -11.31
N VAL A 62 -11.19 -3.27 -11.09
CA VAL A 62 -9.76 -3.58 -11.17
C VAL A 62 -9.51 -4.46 -9.96
N PRO A 63 -9.03 -5.70 -10.15
CA PRO A 63 -8.67 -6.53 -9.02
C PRO A 63 -7.62 -5.79 -8.21
N LEU A 64 -7.96 -5.47 -6.97
CA LEU A 64 -7.02 -4.96 -5.99
C LEU A 64 -6.10 -6.13 -5.64
N ASP A 65 -4.95 -6.19 -6.28
CA ASP A 65 -3.89 -7.10 -5.84
C ASP A 65 -3.49 -6.68 -4.43
N GLY A 66 -3.48 -7.62 -3.46
CA GLY A 66 -3.06 -7.36 -2.07
C GLY A 66 -1.67 -6.71 -1.94
N SER A 67 -0.85 -6.76 -2.99
CA SER A 67 0.41 -6.04 -3.11
C SER A 67 0.29 -4.51 -3.20
N GLU A 68 -0.91 -3.97 -3.45
CA GLU A 68 -1.12 -2.52 -3.42
C GLU A 68 -1.10 -1.98 -1.99
N PHE A 69 -1.32 -2.86 -1.00
CA PHE A 69 -1.15 -2.60 0.43
C PHE A 69 0.16 -3.14 0.99
N GLU A 70 0.97 -3.83 0.18
CA GLU A 70 2.35 -4.04 0.57
C GLU A 70 3.02 -2.68 0.53
N LEU A 71 3.29 -2.16 1.73
CA LEU A 71 4.38 -1.22 1.96
C LEU A 71 5.59 -1.84 1.27
N GLY A 72 5.85 -1.46 0.01
CA GLY A 72 7.05 -1.89 -0.69
C GLY A 72 8.24 -1.60 0.21
N PRO A 73 9.37 -2.32 0.09
CA PRO A 73 10.57 -2.00 0.86
C PRO A 73 10.77 -0.50 0.75
N GLY A 74 10.55 0.21 1.87
CA GLY A 74 10.08 1.58 1.85
C GLY A 74 10.90 2.33 0.82
N GLN A 75 10.24 2.93 -0.17
CA GLN A 75 10.91 3.82 -1.12
C GLN A 75 11.66 4.78 -0.23
N GLY A 76 12.98 4.57 -0.14
CA GLY A 76 13.76 5.09 0.95
C GLY A 76 13.70 6.58 0.84
N VAL A 77 12.82 7.21 1.62
CA VAL A 77 13.16 8.52 2.14
C VAL A 77 14.45 8.21 2.87
N LEU A 78 15.56 8.54 2.21
CA LEU A 78 16.89 8.42 2.77
C LEU A 78 16.84 9.37 3.95
N MET A 79 16.44 8.83 5.10
CA MET A 79 16.37 9.58 6.33
C MET A 79 17.76 10.18 6.49
N PRO A 80 17.88 11.49 6.75
CA PRO A 80 19.17 12.11 6.94
C PRO A 80 20.00 11.26 7.91
N PRO A 81 21.30 11.04 7.65
CA PRO A 81 22.12 10.15 8.47
C PRO A 81 22.07 10.55 9.96
N GLU A 82 21.91 11.84 10.24
CA GLU A 82 21.67 12.38 11.58
C GLU A 82 20.35 11.94 12.21
N ALA A 83 19.25 11.89 11.44
CA ALA A 83 17.96 11.42 11.94
C ALA A 83 18.01 9.91 12.27
N THR A 84 18.72 9.13 11.46
CA THR A 84 18.92 7.70 11.71
C THR A 84 19.76 7.46 12.96
N LYS A 85 20.85 8.23 13.11
CA LYS A 85 21.74 8.18 14.28
C LYS A 85 21.02 8.56 15.57
N THR A 86 20.26 9.65 15.57
CA THR A 86 19.49 10.10 16.74
C THR A 86 18.42 9.07 17.12
N PHE A 87 17.71 8.50 16.14
CA PHE A 87 16.74 7.43 16.38
C PHE A 87 17.38 6.22 17.06
N LEU A 88 18.52 5.73 16.55
CA LEU A 88 19.22 4.58 17.12
C LEU A 88 19.74 4.88 18.54
N GLN A 89 20.23 6.08 18.79
CA GLN A 89 20.66 6.51 20.13
C GLN A 89 19.50 6.52 21.12
N LEU A 90 18.36 7.10 20.73
CA LEU A 90 17.15 7.17 21.55
C LEU A 90 16.62 5.76 21.85
N ALA A 91 16.55 4.90 20.83
CA ALA A 91 16.14 3.50 20.98
C ALA A 91 17.04 2.75 21.98
N GLY A 92 18.35 2.98 21.93
CA GLY A 92 19.30 2.43 22.91
C GLY A 92 19.08 2.96 24.33
N ALA A 93 18.82 4.26 24.49
CA ALA A 93 18.55 4.86 25.79
C ALA A 93 17.26 4.33 26.43
N LEU A 94 16.19 4.20 25.63
CA LEU A 94 14.92 3.61 26.07
C LEU A 94 15.07 2.18 26.56
N ARG A 95 15.81 1.33 25.82
CA ARG A 95 16.08 -0.05 26.26
C ARG A 95 16.84 -0.10 27.58
N ARG A 96 17.83 0.78 27.77
CA ARG A 96 18.56 0.88 29.04
C ARG A 96 17.65 1.32 30.18
N GLN A 97 16.85 2.36 29.98
CA GLN A 97 15.90 2.82 30.99
C GLN A 97 14.90 1.72 31.36
N HIS A 98 14.35 1.02 30.37
CA HIS A 98 13.45 -0.10 30.61
C HIS A 98 14.12 -1.19 31.46
N GLN A 99 15.36 -1.57 31.13
CA GLN A 99 16.12 -2.56 31.89
C GLN A 99 16.37 -2.08 33.33
N MET A 100 16.71 -0.80 33.51
CA MET A 100 16.89 -0.20 34.83
C MET A 100 15.60 -0.24 35.65
N CYS A 101 14.47 0.18 35.07
CA CYS A 101 13.17 0.13 35.71
C CYS A 101 12.78 -1.31 36.11
N LEU A 102 13.01 -2.30 35.24
CA LEU A 102 12.76 -3.70 35.57
C LEU A 102 13.66 -4.21 36.70
N THR A 103 14.94 -3.84 36.67
CA THR A 103 15.91 -4.25 37.70
C THR A 103 15.56 -3.62 39.05
N TYR A 104 15.30 -2.31 39.06
CA TYR A 104 14.88 -1.60 40.26
C TYR A 104 13.55 -2.12 40.79
N SER A 105 12.54 -2.33 39.94
CA SER A 105 11.27 -2.92 40.38
C SER A 105 11.46 -4.27 41.07
N ARG A 106 12.32 -5.15 40.52
CA ARG A 106 12.66 -6.44 41.16
C ARG A 106 13.38 -6.23 42.49
N GLN A 107 14.40 -5.37 42.53
CA GLN A 107 15.16 -5.07 43.74
C GLN A 107 14.28 -4.49 44.85
N PHE A 108 13.43 -3.52 44.53
CA PHE A 108 12.50 -2.93 45.49
C PHE A 108 11.35 -3.87 45.87
N ALA A 109 10.92 -4.78 45.01
CA ALA A 109 9.98 -5.84 45.39
C ALA A 109 10.60 -6.80 46.43
N HIS A 110 11.90 -7.13 46.29
CA HIS A 110 12.60 -7.95 47.28
C HIS A 110 12.89 -7.21 48.58
N LEU A 111 13.24 -5.92 48.52
CA LEU A 111 13.50 -5.09 49.71
C LEU A 111 12.20 -4.69 50.45
N GLY A 112 11.09 -4.53 49.73
CA GLY A 112 9.76 -4.32 50.29
C GLY A 112 9.11 -5.58 50.88
N ASN A 113 9.69 -6.76 50.61
CA ASN A 113 9.36 -8.02 51.30
C ASN A 113 10.13 -8.19 52.62
N ILE A 114 10.94 -7.22 53.06
CA ILE A 114 11.68 -7.25 54.33
C ILE A 114 10.97 -6.37 55.40
N SER A 115 9.64 -6.30 55.36
CA SER A 115 8.84 -5.65 56.40
C SER A 115 8.14 -6.68 57.28
N GLU A 116 8.58 -6.68 58.54
CA GLU A 116 8.04 -7.29 59.79
C GLU A 116 8.16 -8.80 60.02
#